data_AF-A0A0R2MKG0-F1
#
_entry.id   AF-A0A0R2MKG0-F1
#
_cell.length_a   1.000
_cell.length_b   1.000
_cell.length_c   1.000
_cell.angle_alpha   90.00
_cell.angle_beta   90.00
_cell.angle_gamma   90.00
#
_symmetry.space_group_name_H-M   'P 1'
#
loop_
_entity.id
_entity.type
_entity.pdbx_description
1 polymer ?
#
loop_
_entity_poly.entity_id
_entity_poly.type
_entity_poly.pdbx_seq_one_letter_code
_entity_poly.pdbx_strand_id
1 'polypeptide(L)'
;MAKIDDSVKNVYQLQEQKEDLIDRLDRILEWINTCDTKTSILLAGMGIVGTILTSEKLLQKETDVWEVFSRNIGCLKIICIFLFIMSVVLIIVSIFFFILELNPFLFSKKIGNTKIDSLYFFGTISKKSRRTFKKQYFEQTLTNDVDDLLNQVYMNAKICNLKYERTKRGIICSTVGGIGLVIFFFVGCLISK
;
A
#
# COMPACT_ATOMS: atom_id res chain seq x y z
N MET A 1 -11.85 12.20 51.68
CA MET A 1 -12.92 11.78 50.74
C MET A 1 -12.68 12.30 49.32
N ALA A 2 -12.46 13.61 49.09
CA ALA A 2 -12.22 14.17 47.75
C ALA A 2 -11.08 13.50 46.93
N LYS A 3 -9.94 13.15 47.55
CA LYS A 3 -8.76 12.58 46.86
C LYS A 3 -8.95 11.15 46.33
N ILE A 4 -9.89 10.39 46.91
CA ILE A 4 -10.20 9.01 46.48
C ILE A 4 -11.10 9.05 45.25
N ASP A 5 -12.05 9.99 45.22
CA ASP A 5 -12.95 10.24 44.08
C ASP A 5 -12.17 10.62 42.81
N ASP A 6 -11.16 11.49 42.93
CA ASP A 6 -10.28 11.88 41.80
C ASP A 6 -9.46 10.70 41.24
N SER A 7 -8.98 9.79 42.11
CA SER A 7 -8.22 8.62 41.66
C SER A 7 -9.09 7.60 40.94
N VAL A 8 -10.32 7.40 41.40
CA VAL A 8 -11.30 6.51 40.77
C VAL A 8 -11.72 7.07 39.41
N LYS A 9 -12.01 8.37 39.34
CA LYS A 9 -12.34 9.07 38.09
C LYS A 9 -11.23 8.96 37.05
N ASN A 10 -9.96 9.06 37.45
CA ASN A 10 -8.81 8.91 36.56
C ASN A 10 -8.71 7.48 35.98
N VAL A 11 -8.94 6.45 36.80
CA VAL A 11 -8.96 5.05 36.33
C VAL A 11 -10.08 4.82 35.30
N TYR A 12 -11.28 5.35 35.54
CA TYR A 12 -12.38 5.27 34.56
C TYR A 12 -12.04 5.97 33.25
N GLN A 13 -11.44 7.17 33.31
CA GLN A 13 -11.02 7.89 32.11
C GLN A 13 -9.96 7.13 31.31
N LEU A 14 -8.98 6.51 31.98
CA LEU A 14 -7.98 5.68 31.32
C LEU A 14 -8.58 4.43 30.66
N GLN A 15 -9.61 3.84 31.27
CA GLN A 15 -10.31 2.70 30.71
C GLN A 15 -11.10 3.10 29.45
N GLU A 16 -11.80 4.24 29.48
CA GLU A 16 -12.50 4.79 28.32
C GLU A 16 -11.52 5.14 27.18
N GLN A 17 -10.39 5.75 27.51
CA GLN A 17 -9.32 6.02 26.54
C GLN A 17 -8.76 4.75 25.91
N LYS A 18 -8.58 3.69 26.72
CA LYS A 18 -8.15 2.38 26.23
C LYS A 18 -9.13 1.83 25.19
N GLU A 19 -10.42 1.89 25.47
CA GLU A 19 -11.47 1.42 24.55
C GLU A 19 -11.48 2.25 23.25
N ASP A 20 -11.43 3.58 23.31
CA ASP A 20 -11.34 4.44 22.12
C ASP A 20 -10.07 4.16 21.29
N LEU A 21 -8.94 3.88 21.93
CA LEU A 21 -7.70 3.54 21.24
C LEU A 21 -7.77 2.18 20.54
N ILE A 22 -8.42 1.18 21.14
CA ILE A 22 -8.66 -0.12 20.51
C ILE A 22 -9.54 0.07 19.27
N ASP A 23 -10.64 0.82 19.37
CA ASP A 23 -11.52 1.11 18.24
C ASP A 23 -10.80 1.86 17.12
N ARG A 24 -9.91 2.82 17.46
CA ARG A 24 -9.07 3.50 16.47
C ARG A 24 -8.10 2.55 15.79
N LEU A 25 -7.45 1.68 16.56
CA LEU A 25 -6.49 0.71 16.05
C LEU A 25 -7.18 -0.24 15.06
N ASP A 26 -8.35 -0.77 15.41
CA ASP A 26 -9.13 -1.68 14.57
C ASP A 26 -9.54 -1.02 13.25
N ARG A 27 -10.04 0.23 13.28
CA ARG A 27 -10.35 0.99 12.05
C ARG A 27 -9.12 1.20 11.16
N ILE A 28 -7.96 1.48 11.74
CA ILE A 28 -6.72 1.66 10.97
C ILE A 28 -6.28 0.34 10.33
N LEU A 29 -6.36 -0.77 11.07
CA LEU A 29 -6.06 -2.11 10.55
C LEU A 29 -7.02 -2.49 9.41
N GLU A 30 -8.29 -2.14 9.53
CA GLU A 30 -9.28 -2.31 8.45
C GLU A 30 -8.93 -1.47 7.20
N TRP A 31 -8.49 -0.23 7.36
CA TRP A 31 -8.04 0.59 6.24
C TRP A 31 -6.78 0.04 5.57
N ILE A 32 -5.83 -0.49 6.35
CA ILE A 32 -4.66 -1.20 5.82
C ILE A 32 -5.11 -2.41 4.99
N ASN A 33 -5.99 -3.25 5.54
CA ASN A 33 -6.51 -4.43 4.85
C ASN A 33 -7.26 -4.06 3.56
N THR A 34 -8.01 -2.95 3.58
CA THR A 34 -8.69 -2.42 2.40
C THR A 34 -7.71 -1.96 1.33
N CYS A 35 -6.60 -1.31 1.71
CA CYS A 35 -5.53 -0.93 0.79
C CYS A 35 -4.88 -2.16 0.16
N ASP A 36 -4.49 -3.16 0.97
CA ASP A 36 -3.89 -4.41 0.51
C ASP A 36 -4.82 -5.16 -0.47
N THR A 37 -6.11 -5.24 -0.14
CA THR A 37 -7.14 -5.87 -0.98
C THR A 37 -7.27 -5.13 -2.31
N LYS A 38 -7.37 -3.79 -2.27
CA LYS A 38 -7.48 -2.97 -3.49
C LYS A 38 -6.26 -3.12 -4.39
N THR A 39 -5.05 -3.07 -3.84
CA THR A 39 -3.81 -3.26 -4.60
C THR A 39 -3.74 -4.66 -5.21
N SER A 40 -4.13 -5.69 -4.46
CA SER A 40 -4.15 -7.08 -4.94
C SER A 40 -5.12 -7.26 -6.12
N ILE A 41 -6.32 -6.69 -6.03
CA ILE A 41 -7.30 -6.68 -7.14
C ILE A 41 -6.74 -5.94 -8.36
N LEU A 42 -6.09 -4.79 -8.17
CA LEU A 42 -5.49 -4.03 -9.27
C LEU A 42 -4.38 -4.81 -9.97
N LEU A 43 -3.48 -5.47 -9.22
CA LEU A 43 -2.44 -6.32 -9.79
C LEU A 43 -3.01 -7.52 -10.54
N ALA A 44 -4.05 -8.18 -9.99
CA ALA A 44 -4.73 -9.27 -10.68
C ALA A 44 -5.38 -8.79 -12.00
N GLY A 45 -6.06 -7.65 -11.97
CA GLY A 45 -6.63 -7.01 -13.16
C GLY A 45 -5.57 -6.68 -14.22
N MET A 46 -4.42 -6.15 -13.80
CA MET A 46 -3.28 -5.91 -14.70
C MET A 46 -2.73 -7.20 -15.31
N GLY A 47 -2.64 -8.28 -14.53
CA GLY A 47 -2.23 -9.59 -15.02
C GLY A 47 -3.16 -10.10 -16.13
N ILE A 48 -4.48 -10.02 -15.90
CA ILE A 48 -5.50 -10.40 -16.90
C ILE A 48 -5.36 -9.58 -18.17
N VAL A 49 -5.27 -8.24 -18.05
CA VAL A 49 -5.08 -7.35 -19.20
C VAL A 49 -3.77 -7.70 -19.91
N GLY A 50 -2.69 -7.94 -19.18
CA GLY A 50 -1.40 -8.37 -19.75
C GLY A 50 -1.52 -9.66 -20.55
N THR A 51 -2.23 -10.66 -20.05
CA THR A 51 -2.48 -11.91 -20.80
C THR A 51 -3.27 -11.67 -22.09
N ILE A 52 -4.28 -10.79 -22.06
CA ILE A 52 -5.06 -10.43 -23.25
C ILE A 52 -4.19 -9.71 -24.29
N LEU A 53 -3.34 -8.77 -23.83
CA LEU A 53 -2.40 -8.05 -24.70
C LEU A 53 -1.40 -8.99 -25.38
N THR A 54 -0.94 -10.02 -24.67
CA THR A 54 -0.02 -11.04 -25.23
C THR A 54 -0.73 -12.13 -26.03
N SER A 55 -2.03 -12.02 -26.29
CA SER A 55 -2.72 -13.00 -27.15
C SER A 55 -2.25 -12.90 -28.60
N GLU A 56 -2.15 -14.03 -29.31
CA GLU A 56 -1.62 -14.09 -30.69
C GLU A 56 -2.30 -13.10 -31.65
N LYS A 57 -3.63 -12.96 -31.55
CA LYS A 57 -4.40 -12.03 -32.37
C LYS A 57 -4.04 -10.57 -32.10
N LEU A 58 -3.76 -10.21 -30.85
CA LEU A 58 -3.37 -8.85 -30.52
C LEU A 58 -1.92 -8.63 -30.92
N LEU A 59 -1.02 -9.58 -30.62
CA LEU A 59 0.39 -9.52 -31.03
C LEU A 59 0.55 -9.29 -32.54
N GLN A 60 -0.24 -9.99 -33.38
CA GLN A 60 -0.25 -9.77 -34.83
C GLN A 60 -0.66 -8.33 -35.20
N LYS A 61 -1.68 -7.78 -34.53
CA LYS A 61 -2.06 -6.37 -34.72
C LYS A 61 -1.01 -5.39 -34.20
N GLU A 62 -0.32 -5.72 -33.10
CA GLU A 62 0.78 -4.91 -32.60
C GLU A 62 1.92 -4.87 -33.63
N THR A 63 2.25 -6.00 -34.25
CA THR A 63 3.29 -6.07 -35.29
C THR A 63 2.90 -5.26 -36.53
N ASP A 64 1.64 -5.34 -36.98
CA ASP A 64 1.16 -4.54 -38.13
C ASP A 64 1.24 -3.04 -37.85
N VAL A 65 0.80 -2.62 -36.65
CA VAL A 65 0.90 -1.22 -36.20
C VAL A 65 2.36 -0.77 -36.13
N TRP A 66 3.25 -1.63 -35.63
CA TRP A 66 4.67 -1.34 -35.55
C TRP A 66 5.31 -1.21 -36.92
N GLU A 67 4.93 -2.05 -37.88
CA GLU A 67 5.39 -1.96 -39.27
C GLU A 67 4.98 -0.63 -39.92
N VAL A 68 3.73 -0.19 -39.73
CA VAL A 68 3.22 1.10 -40.20
C VAL A 68 4.05 2.26 -39.63
N PHE A 69 4.32 2.25 -38.33
CA PHE A 69 5.17 3.27 -37.71
C PHE A 69 6.63 3.17 -38.16
N SER A 70 7.15 1.97 -38.46
CA SER A 70 8.53 1.79 -38.90
C SER A 70 8.79 2.36 -40.29
N ARG A 71 7.79 2.24 -41.19
CA ARG A 71 7.79 2.76 -42.57
C ARG A 71 7.60 4.28 -42.66
N ASN A 72 6.99 4.90 -41.65
CA ASN A 72 6.78 6.33 -41.63
C ASN A 72 8.10 7.07 -41.27
N ILE A 73 8.58 8.00 -42.10
CA ILE A 73 9.91 8.63 -41.95
C ILE A 73 9.83 9.99 -41.22
N GLY A 74 8.66 10.38 -40.69
CA GLY A 74 8.44 11.70 -40.08
C GLY A 74 8.58 11.77 -38.53
N CYS A 75 8.47 13.00 -37.99
CA CYS A 75 8.45 13.28 -36.54
C CYS A 75 7.38 12.48 -35.77
N LEU A 76 6.28 12.11 -36.42
CA LEU A 76 5.22 11.28 -35.83
C LEU A 76 5.73 9.93 -35.35
N LYS A 77 6.66 9.29 -36.08
CA LYS A 77 7.28 8.03 -35.65
C LYS A 77 8.00 8.18 -34.31
N ILE A 78 8.81 9.24 -34.18
CA ILE A 78 9.58 9.52 -32.96
C ILE A 78 8.64 9.75 -31.78
N ILE A 79 7.58 10.54 -31.98
CA ILE A 79 6.57 10.83 -30.96
C ILE A 79 5.84 9.55 -30.52
N CYS A 80 5.42 8.70 -31.46
CA CYS A 80 4.71 7.46 -31.16
C CYS A 80 5.58 6.44 -30.44
N ILE A 81 6.85 6.28 -30.85
CA ILE A 81 7.82 5.41 -30.16
C ILE A 81 8.06 5.93 -28.74
N PHE A 82 8.25 7.23 -28.57
CA PHE A 82 8.44 7.83 -27.25
C PHE A 82 7.20 7.61 -26.36
N LEU A 83 5.99 7.84 -26.89
CA LEU A 83 4.74 7.61 -26.17
C LEU A 83 4.60 6.14 -25.74
N PHE A 84 4.90 5.19 -26.62
CA PHE A 84 4.86 3.77 -26.31
C PHE A 84 5.84 3.42 -25.18
N ILE A 85 7.12 3.81 -25.31
CA ILE A 85 8.15 3.54 -24.30
C ILE A 85 7.76 4.15 -22.95
N MET A 86 7.35 5.42 -22.94
CA MET A 86 6.93 6.10 -21.71
C MET A 86 5.72 5.41 -21.06
N SER A 87 4.76 4.95 -21.87
CA SER A 87 3.59 4.24 -21.37
C SER A 87 3.98 2.91 -20.71
N VAL A 88 4.84 2.12 -21.36
CA VAL A 88 5.35 0.86 -20.80
C VAL A 88 6.14 1.10 -19.52
N VAL A 89 7.01 2.12 -19.48
CA VAL A 89 7.76 2.48 -18.27
C VAL A 89 6.82 2.86 -17.13
N LEU A 90 5.77 3.64 -17.39
CA LEU A 90 4.78 3.99 -16.37
C LEU A 90 4.02 2.77 -15.83
N ILE A 91 3.68 1.79 -16.69
CA ILE A 91 3.08 0.53 -16.24
C ILE A 91 4.06 -0.24 -15.34
N ILE A 92 5.34 -0.37 -15.72
CA ILE A 92 6.34 -1.06 -14.89
C ILE A 92 6.52 -0.37 -13.53
N VAL A 93 6.60 0.97 -13.54
CA VAL A 93 6.68 1.78 -12.31
C VAL A 93 5.43 1.59 -11.44
N SER A 94 4.23 1.46 -12.05
CA SER A 94 3.01 1.19 -11.29
C SER A 94 3.03 -0.17 -10.58
N ILE A 95 3.50 -1.23 -11.26
CA ILE A 95 3.64 -2.56 -10.69
C ILE A 95 4.65 -2.53 -9.54
N PHE A 96 5.76 -1.80 -9.70
CA PHE A 96 6.73 -1.62 -8.63
C PHE A 96 6.13 -0.95 -7.38
N PHE A 97 5.32 0.10 -7.54
CA PHE A 97 4.62 0.74 -6.42
C PHE A 97 3.65 -0.22 -5.71
N PHE A 98 2.91 -1.03 -6.46
CA PHE A 98 2.01 -2.02 -5.89
C PHE A 98 2.75 -3.14 -5.13
N ILE A 99 3.87 -3.64 -5.66
CA ILE A 99 4.71 -4.61 -4.96
C ILE A 99 5.29 -3.99 -3.67
N LEU A 100 5.77 -2.74 -3.73
CA LEU A 100 6.26 -2.05 -2.53
C LEU A 100 5.17 -1.82 -1.49
N GLU A 101 3.93 -1.63 -1.91
CA GLU A 101 2.79 -1.46 -1.02
C GLU A 101 2.47 -2.77 -0.27
N LEU A 102 2.36 -3.87 -1.01
CA LEU A 102 2.07 -5.20 -0.45
C LEU A 102 3.23 -5.79 0.36
N ASN A 103 4.46 -5.32 0.15
CA ASN A 103 5.60 -5.78 0.93
C ASN A 103 5.36 -5.46 2.42
N PRO A 104 5.45 -6.45 3.33
CA PRO A 104 5.29 -6.23 4.76
C PRO A 104 6.37 -5.28 5.27
N PHE A 105 6.05 -3.98 5.26
CA PHE A 105 6.93 -2.95 5.74
C PHE A 105 6.99 -3.03 7.27
N LEU A 106 7.95 -3.78 7.78
CA LEU A 106 8.28 -3.75 9.19
C LEU A 106 8.94 -2.39 9.48
N PHE A 107 8.15 -1.45 10.01
CA PHE A 107 8.65 -0.21 10.61
C PHE A 107 9.39 -0.52 11.92
N SER A 108 10.38 -1.42 11.85
CA SER A 108 11.03 -2.06 13.01
C SER A 108 12.35 -1.37 13.40
N LYS A 109 12.74 -0.25 12.78
CA LYS A 109 14.03 0.37 13.07
C LYS A 109 13.89 1.86 13.32
N LYS A 110 13.76 2.19 14.61
CA LYS A 110 14.05 3.49 15.24
C LYS A 110 13.12 4.64 14.85
N ILE A 111 12.03 4.82 15.59
CA ILE A 111 11.51 6.15 15.88
C ILE A 111 11.83 6.42 17.35
N GLY A 112 12.75 7.36 17.60
CA GLY A 112 13.26 7.65 18.93
C GLY A 112 14.14 6.52 19.49
N ASN A 113 14.92 6.80 20.54
CA ASN A 113 15.78 5.81 21.20
C ASN A 113 15.01 4.71 21.98
N THR A 114 13.70 4.60 21.78
CA THR A 114 12.81 3.67 22.47
C THR A 114 12.65 2.39 21.64
N LYS A 115 13.16 1.29 22.17
CA LYS A 115 12.80 -0.06 21.72
C LYS A 115 11.29 -0.22 21.97
N ILE A 116 10.50 -0.33 20.91
CA ILE A 116 9.06 -0.63 21.03
C ILE A 116 8.97 -2.08 21.54
N ASP A 117 8.69 -2.26 22.84
CA ASP A 117 8.49 -3.56 23.48
C ASP A 117 7.00 -3.83 23.70
N SER A 118 6.23 -3.73 22.63
CA SER A 118 4.77 -3.82 22.69
C SER A 118 4.26 -5.21 23.08
N LEU A 119 3.16 -5.25 23.81
CA LEU A 119 2.39 -6.44 24.15
C LEU A 119 1.20 -6.68 23.20
N TYR A 120 0.93 -5.77 22.26
CA TYR A 120 -0.06 -5.93 21.18
C TYR A 120 0.57 -6.37 19.85
N PHE A 121 1.76 -5.84 19.53
CA PHE A 121 2.36 -6.12 18.22
C PHE A 121 2.91 -7.55 18.12
N PHE A 122 2.40 -8.34 17.18
CA PHE A 122 2.81 -9.74 17.02
C PHE A 122 4.33 -9.92 16.82
N GLY A 123 5.00 -8.94 16.18
CA GLY A 123 6.44 -9.00 15.91
C GLY A 123 7.33 -8.77 17.13
N THR A 124 6.81 -8.14 18.19
CA THR A 124 7.50 -8.06 19.50
C THR A 124 7.15 -9.26 20.37
N ILE A 125 5.89 -9.70 20.36
CA ILE A 125 5.43 -10.87 21.11
C ILE A 125 6.19 -12.13 20.67
N SER A 126 6.35 -12.35 19.36
CA SER A 126 7.03 -13.54 18.81
C SER A 126 8.50 -13.67 19.22
N LYS A 127 9.14 -12.58 19.65
CA LYS A 127 10.53 -12.55 20.12
C LYS A 127 10.67 -12.84 21.62
N LYS A 128 9.56 -12.92 22.36
CA LYS A 128 9.55 -13.17 23.81
C LYS A 128 9.33 -14.65 24.08
N SER A 129 9.91 -15.16 25.17
CA SER A 129 9.49 -16.46 25.71
C SER A 129 8.07 -16.35 26.28
N ARG A 130 7.31 -17.46 26.29
CA ARG A 130 5.98 -17.50 26.93
C ARG A 130 6.02 -17.03 28.38
N ARG A 131 7.05 -17.41 29.15
CA ARG A 131 7.22 -17.00 30.54
C ARG A 131 7.42 -15.48 30.65
N THR A 132 8.25 -14.91 29.79
CA THR A 132 8.52 -13.46 29.76
C THR A 132 7.27 -12.67 29.39
N PHE A 133 6.58 -13.07 28.31
CA PHE A 133 5.35 -12.42 27.88
C PHE A 133 4.27 -12.47 28.96
N LYS A 134 4.03 -13.67 29.55
CA LYS A 134 3.07 -13.84 30.64
C LYS A 134 3.36 -12.90 31.81
N LYS A 135 4.63 -12.84 32.24
CA LYS A 135 5.05 -11.96 33.34
C LYS A 135 4.75 -10.50 33.02
N GLN A 136 5.19 -10.01 31.86
CA GLN A 136 4.99 -8.62 31.45
C GLN A 136 3.51 -8.25 31.31
N TYR A 137 2.68 -9.16 30.78
CA TYR A 137 1.24 -8.93 30.63
C TYR A 137 0.54 -8.76 31.99
N PHE A 138 0.82 -9.61 32.98
CA PHE A 138 0.20 -9.51 34.30
C PHE A 138 0.76 -8.37 35.16
N GLU A 139 2.00 -7.92 34.89
CA GLU A 139 2.63 -6.80 35.60
C GLU A 139 2.36 -5.44 34.92
N GLN A 140 1.64 -5.41 33.79
CA GLN A 140 1.36 -4.19 33.05
C GLN A 140 0.37 -3.29 33.82
N THR A 141 0.71 -2.01 33.94
CA THR A 141 -0.20 -0.99 34.48
C THR A 141 -1.14 -0.48 33.40
N LEU A 142 -2.34 -0.02 33.80
CA LEU A 142 -3.31 0.56 32.84
C LEU A 142 -2.71 1.73 32.04
N THR A 143 -1.89 2.58 32.68
CA THR A 143 -1.20 3.68 32.01
C THR A 143 -0.21 3.19 30.93
N ASN A 144 0.57 2.14 31.22
CA ASN A 144 1.50 1.57 30.25
C ASN A 144 0.76 0.85 29.10
N ASP A 145 -0.41 0.29 29.38
CA ASP A 145 -1.29 -0.33 28.38
C ASP A 145 -1.87 0.70 27.40
N VAL A 146 -2.38 1.81 27.93
CA VAL A 146 -2.84 2.96 27.12
C VAL A 146 -1.69 3.53 26.28
N ASP A 147 -0.49 3.68 26.85
CA ASP A 147 0.68 4.20 26.11
C ASP A 147 1.13 3.24 24.99
N ASP A 148 1.13 1.93 25.22
CA ASP A 148 1.43 0.95 24.17
C ASP A 148 0.40 1.00 23.03
N LEU A 149 -0.90 1.06 23.36
CA LEU A 149 -1.97 1.24 22.37
C LEU A 149 -1.85 2.54 21.59
N LEU A 150 -1.55 3.65 22.25
CA LEU A 150 -1.30 4.94 21.59
C LEU A 150 -0.16 4.83 20.58
N ASN A 151 0.93 4.16 20.96
CA ASN A 151 2.04 3.86 20.07
C ASN A 151 1.60 2.97 18.90
N GLN A 152 0.77 1.95 19.14
CA GLN A 152 0.22 1.11 18.06
C GLN A 152 -0.62 1.92 17.07
N VAL A 153 -1.54 2.76 17.56
CA VAL A 153 -2.37 3.64 16.72
C VAL A 153 -1.48 4.55 15.87
N TYR A 154 -0.50 5.21 16.49
CA TYR A 154 0.43 6.10 15.79
C TYR A 154 1.24 5.39 14.70
N MET A 155 1.81 4.23 15.02
CA MET A 155 2.64 3.47 14.10
C MET A 155 1.83 2.90 12.94
N ASN A 156 0.66 2.31 13.23
CA ASN A 156 -0.21 1.76 12.19
C ASN A 156 -0.81 2.86 11.31
N ALA A 157 -1.12 4.05 11.85
CA ALA A 157 -1.55 5.19 11.04
C ALA A 157 -0.48 5.61 10.01
N LYS A 158 0.80 5.65 10.42
CA LYS A 158 1.92 5.92 9.49
C LYS A 158 2.04 4.87 8.40
N ILE A 159 1.91 3.58 8.76
CA ILE A 159 1.95 2.47 7.79
C ILE A 159 0.79 2.60 6.81
N CYS A 160 -0.43 2.84 7.32
CA CYS A 160 -1.63 3.05 6.51
C CYS A 160 -1.44 4.19 5.51
N ASN A 161 -0.92 5.34 5.95
CA ASN A 161 -0.68 6.48 5.07
C ASN A 161 0.38 6.18 3.99
N LEU A 162 1.47 5.49 4.36
CA LEU A 162 2.50 5.09 3.40
C LEU A 162 1.95 4.12 2.34
N LYS A 163 1.12 3.15 2.75
CA LYS A 163 0.46 2.23 1.84
C LYS A 163 -0.47 2.97 0.88
N TYR A 164 -1.32 3.85 1.42
CA TYR A 164 -2.23 4.67 0.63
C TYR A 164 -1.50 5.50 -0.43
N GLU A 165 -0.41 6.19 -0.06
CA GLU A 165 0.40 6.98 -1.00
C GLU A 165 1.04 6.12 -2.10
N ARG A 166 1.51 4.91 -1.77
CA ARG A 166 2.04 3.96 -2.77
C ARG A 166 0.95 3.48 -3.71
N THR A 167 -0.21 3.06 -3.19
CA THR A 167 -1.37 2.67 -4.02
C THR A 167 -1.80 3.81 -4.93
N LYS A 168 -1.89 5.04 -4.41
CA LYS A 168 -2.26 6.23 -5.19
C LYS A 168 -1.28 6.48 -6.35
N ARG A 169 0.02 6.45 -6.09
CA ARG A 169 1.05 6.61 -7.14
C ARG A 169 0.96 5.50 -8.18
N GLY A 170 0.80 4.25 -7.74
CA GLY A 170 0.60 3.11 -8.63
C GLY A 170 -0.60 3.29 -9.55
N ILE A 171 -1.76 3.70 -9.01
CA ILE A 171 -2.98 3.97 -9.79
C ILE A 171 -2.76 5.11 -10.81
N ILE A 172 -2.08 6.19 -10.42
CA ILE A 172 -1.82 7.31 -11.34
C ILE A 172 -0.93 6.84 -12.49
N CYS A 173 0.20 6.19 -12.17
CA CYS A 173 1.12 5.67 -13.18
C CYS A 173 0.45 4.68 -14.13
N SER A 174 -0.36 3.76 -13.59
CA SER A 174 -1.06 2.76 -14.40
C SER A 174 -2.13 3.36 -15.29
N THR A 175 -2.88 4.34 -14.78
CA THR A 175 -3.93 5.02 -15.55
C THR A 175 -3.32 5.82 -16.69
N VAL A 176 -2.28 6.61 -16.42
CA VAL A 176 -1.60 7.41 -17.45
C VAL A 176 -0.92 6.51 -18.49
N GLY A 177 -0.21 5.47 -18.05
CA GLY A 177 0.41 4.50 -18.95
C GLY A 177 -0.62 3.75 -19.81
N GLY A 178 -1.73 3.33 -19.21
CA GLY A 178 -2.82 2.65 -19.91
C GLY A 178 -3.47 3.53 -20.99
N ILE A 179 -3.77 4.79 -20.66
CA ILE A 179 -4.29 5.76 -21.64
C ILE A 179 -3.30 5.97 -22.79
N GLY A 180 -2.01 6.09 -22.48
CA GLY A 180 -0.96 6.25 -23.48
C GLY A 180 -0.88 5.07 -24.46
N LEU A 181 -1.00 3.82 -23.97
CA LEU A 181 -1.07 2.63 -24.82
C LEU A 181 -2.32 2.62 -25.70
N VAL A 182 -3.49 2.96 -25.16
CA VAL A 182 -4.73 3.03 -25.95
C VAL A 182 -4.61 4.06 -27.08
N ILE A 183 -4.05 5.24 -26.80
CA ILE A 183 -3.81 6.27 -27.81
C ILE A 183 -2.84 5.75 -28.89
N PHE A 184 -1.74 5.11 -28.49
CA PHE A 184 -0.78 4.53 -29.42
C PHE A 184 -1.43 3.52 -30.38
N PHE A 185 -2.22 2.59 -29.85
CA PHE A 185 -2.95 1.61 -30.66
C PHE A 185 -3.97 2.25 -31.59
N PHE A 186 -4.73 3.23 -31.09
CA PHE A 186 -5.75 3.89 -31.87
C PHE A 186 -5.15 4.65 -33.06
N VAL A 187 -4.07 5.40 -32.83
CA VAL A 187 -3.34 6.11 -33.90
C VAL A 187 -2.75 5.13 -34.90
N GLY A 188 -2.15 4.03 -34.43
CA GLY A 188 -1.63 2.97 -35.29
C GLY A 188 -2.68 2.39 -36.23
N CYS A 189 -3.85 2.04 -35.69
CA CYS A 189 -4.98 1.54 -36.45
C CYS A 189 -5.55 2.55 -37.46
N LEU A 190 -5.52 3.85 -37.15
CA LEU A 190 -5.99 4.90 -38.06
C LEU A 190 -5.04 5.09 -39.24
N ILE A 191 -3.72 4.99 -39.02
CA ILE A 191 -2.71 5.16 -40.08
C ILE A 191 -2.57 3.89 -40.94
N SER A 192 -2.87 2.72 -40.37
CA SER A 192 -2.84 1.43 -41.07
C SER A 192 -3.98 1.25 -42.09
N LYS A 193 -5.06 2.03 -41.97
CA LYS A 193 -6.17 2.07 -42.94
C LYS A 193 -5.81 2.94 -44.13
#